data_AF-A0A7K1B0S9-F1
#
_entry.id   AF-A0A7K1B0S9-F1
#
_cell.length_a   1.000
_cell.length_b   1.000
_cell.length_c   1.000
_cell.angle_alpha   90.00
_cell.angle_beta   90.00
_cell.angle_gamma   90.00
#
_symmetry.space_group_name_H-M   'P 1'
#
loop_
_entity.id
_entity.type
_entity.pdbx_description
1 polymer ?
#
loop_
_entity_poly.entity_id
_entity_poly.type
_entity_poly.pdbx_seq_one_letter_code
_entity_poly.pdbx_strand_id
1 'polypeptide(L)'
;MTECQFGGRSSLDLTWTLRYRAVWPTELLGSPDDLRVWLDAGGLPAPATPTERELADTRALREAIHRAASAVIDKRVIAPADRDAINHWAAHTPPSPRSQRRRDAASIACSESSCGLATARPPSRKPWTRRELPSSAGPPYTGGASCGAARGPRARRC
;
A
#
# COMPACT_ATOMS: atom_id res chain seq x y z
N MET A 1 14.87 -7.66 12.96
CA MET A 1 13.94 -8.09 11.90
C MET A 1 14.24 -7.26 10.66
N THR A 2 14.88 -7.85 9.66
CA THR A 2 15.37 -7.16 8.46
C THR A 2 14.19 -6.58 7.68
N GLU A 3 14.22 -5.26 7.50
CA GLU A 3 13.28 -4.37 6.81
C GLU A 3 12.27 -5.10 5.90
N CYS A 4 11.02 -5.22 6.35
CA CYS A 4 9.92 -5.59 5.47
C CYS A 4 9.66 -4.39 4.56
N GLN A 5 10.00 -4.51 3.28
CA GLN A 5 9.70 -3.48 2.30
C GLN A 5 8.19 -3.51 2.03
N PHE A 6 7.46 -2.54 2.55
CA PHE A 6 6.00 -2.44 2.37
C PHE A 6 5.68 -2.00 0.93
N GLY A 7 5.10 -2.89 0.13
CA GLY A 7 4.72 -2.67 -1.27
C GLY A 7 3.46 -1.83 -1.47
N GLY A 8 3.04 -1.09 -0.45
CA GLY A 8 1.87 -0.20 -0.45
C GLY A 8 0.53 -0.90 -0.24
N ARG A 9 0.51 -2.23 -0.06
CA ARG A 9 -0.70 -3.00 0.30
C ARG A 9 -0.35 -4.05 1.35
N SER A 10 -0.80 -3.82 2.59
CA SER A 10 -0.53 -4.70 3.73
C SER A 10 -0.96 -6.16 3.50
N SER A 11 -1.99 -6.40 2.66
CA SER A 11 -2.40 -7.75 2.29
C SER A 11 -1.33 -8.52 1.52
N LEU A 12 -0.59 -7.85 0.63
CA LEU A 12 0.52 -8.46 -0.10
C LEU A 12 1.78 -8.53 0.76
N ASP A 13 2.04 -7.52 1.59
CA ASP A 13 3.17 -7.52 2.53
C ASP A 13 3.07 -8.68 3.53
N LEU A 14 1.84 -9.04 3.93
CA LEU A 14 1.61 -10.22 4.78
C LEU A 14 2.05 -11.52 4.08
N THR A 15 1.82 -11.66 2.77
CA THR A 15 2.22 -12.87 2.03
C THR A 15 3.73 -13.08 1.98
N TRP A 16 4.50 -11.99 2.08
CA TRP A 16 5.96 -11.99 2.09
C TRP A 16 6.57 -12.48 3.41
N THR A 17 5.76 -12.65 4.46
CA THR A 17 6.22 -13.22 5.74
C THR A 17 6.58 -14.70 5.65
N LEU A 18 6.15 -15.40 4.58
CA LEU A 18 6.71 -16.71 4.22
C LEU A 18 7.52 -16.56 2.93
N ARG A 19 8.85 -16.65 3.07
CA ARG A 19 9.80 -16.46 1.98
C ARG A 19 10.14 -17.76 1.29
N TYR A 20 10.70 -17.66 0.09
CA TYR A 20 11.26 -18.78 -0.69
C TYR A 20 10.30 -19.98 -0.83
N ARG A 21 9.00 -19.70 -0.99
CA ARG A 21 7.90 -20.69 -1.02
C ARG A 21 8.13 -21.86 -1.98
N ALA A 22 8.85 -21.64 -3.07
CA ALA A 22 9.12 -22.65 -4.10
C ALA A 22 10.37 -23.52 -3.84
N VAL A 23 11.24 -23.14 -2.90
CA VAL A 23 12.56 -23.79 -2.74
C VAL A 23 12.84 -24.16 -1.29
N TRP A 24 12.77 -23.20 -0.37
CA TRP A 24 13.03 -23.43 1.05
C TRP A 24 12.16 -22.52 1.92
N PRO A 25 10.88 -22.91 2.17
CA PRO A 25 9.93 -22.06 2.87
C PRO A 25 10.48 -21.58 4.20
N THR A 26 10.63 -20.26 4.35
CA THR A 26 11.18 -19.63 5.55
C THR A 26 10.09 -18.79 6.21
N GLU A 27 9.61 -19.25 7.36
CA GLU A 27 8.58 -18.60 8.15
C GLU A 27 9.19 -17.47 8.98
N LEU A 28 8.69 -16.24 8.82
CA LEU A 28 9.10 -15.07 9.59
C LEU A 28 8.17 -14.77 10.77
N LEU A 29 6.90 -15.18 10.69
CA LEU A 29 5.97 -15.10 11.80
C LEU A 29 6.10 -16.40 12.60
N GLY A 30 7.23 -16.62 13.27
CA GLY A 30 7.53 -17.87 13.99
C GLY A 30 6.79 -17.98 15.33
N SER A 31 6.64 -16.84 16.01
CA SER A 31 6.03 -16.69 17.33
C SER A 31 5.01 -15.54 17.36
N PRO A 32 4.16 -15.45 18.40
CA PRO A 32 3.25 -14.31 18.56
C PRO A 32 3.98 -12.97 18.69
N ASP A 33 5.19 -12.94 19.25
CA ASP A 33 6.00 -11.72 19.33
C ASP A 33 6.43 -11.22 17.94
N ASP A 34 6.71 -12.13 17.01
CA ASP A 34 7.03 -11.75 15.62
C ASP A 34 5.83 -11.09 14.94
N LEU A 35 4.61 -11.53 15.25
CA LEU A 35 3.38 -10.90 14.77
C LEU A 35 3.24 -9.48 15.29
N ARG A 36 3.52 -9.23 16.58
CA ARG A 36 3.51 -7.88 17.15
C ARG A 36 4.50 -6.97 16.40
N VAL A 37 5.74 -7.42 16.24
CA VAL A 37 6.78 -6.64 15.57
C VAL A 37 6.42 -6.35 14.12
N TRP A 38 5.80 -7.30 13.41
CA TRP A 38 5.34 -7.10 12.04
C TRP A 38 4.20 -6.08 11.95
N LEU A 39 3.20 -6.15 12.84
CA LEU A 39 2.10 -5.19 12.92
C LEU A 39 2.61 -3.78 13.21
N ASP A 40 3.50 -3.65 14.20
CA ASP A 40 4.15 -2.39 14.57
C ASP A 40 4.93 -1.79 13.39
N ALA A 41 5.72 -2.61 12.69
CA ALA A 41 6.48 -2.17 11.53
C ALA A 41 5.57 -1.69 10.38
N GLY A 42 4.39 -2.30 10.23
CA GLY A 42 3.39 -1.91 9.23
C GLY A 42 2.53 -0.71 9.63
N GLY A 43 2.75 -0.13 10.81
CA GLY A 43 1.90 0.93 11.35
C GLY A 43 0.46 0.47 11.63
N LEU A 44 0.26 -0.83 11.83
CA LEU A 44 -1.04 -1.43 12.12
C LEU A 44 -1.23 -1.55 13.64
N PRO A 45 -2.46 -1.45 14.16
CA PRO A 45 -2.72 -1.68 15.58
C PRO A 45 -2.30 -3.09 15.99
N ALA A 46 -1.33 -3.19 16.89
CA ALA A 46 -0.88 -4.45 17.45
C ALA A 46 -1.42 -4.63 18.88
N PRO A 47 -1.92 -5.83 19.25
CA PRO A 47 -2.18 -6.14 20.65
C PRO A 47 -0.86 -6.20 21.42
N ALA A 48 -0.90 -5.80 22.70
CA ALA A 48 0.29 -5.78 23.55
C ALA A 48 0.92 -7.18 23.72
N THR A 49 0.08 -8.22 23.73
CA THR A 49 0.50 -9.62 23.81
C THR A 49 -0.34 -10.43 22.83
N PRO A 50 0.12 -10.62 21.59
CA PRO A 50 -0.58 -11.49 20.64
C PRO A 50 -0.58 -12.92 21.16
N THR A 51 -1.63 -13.64 20.81
CA THR A 51 -1.85 -15.04 21.19
C THR A 51 -1.42 -15.98 20.06
N GLU A 52 -1.16 -17.24 20.42
CA GLU A 52 -0.92 -18.31 19.41
C GLU A 52 -2.10 -18.48 18.44
N ARG A 53 -3.32 -18.21 18.91
CA ARG A 53 -4.51 -18.24 18.07
C ARG A 53 -4.48 -17.14 17.02
N GLU A 54 -4.20 -15.90 17.42
CA GLU A 54 -4.09 -14.77 16.48
C GLU A 54 -2.96 -14.98 15.47
N LEU A 55 -1.86 -15.61 15.88
CA LEU A 55 -0.79 -16.03 14.98
C LEU A 55 -1.28 -17.07 13.97
N ALA A 56 -1.97 -18.12 14.42
CA ALA A 56 -2.52 -19.15 13.55
C ALA A 56 -3.55 -18.57 12.56
N ASP A 57 -4.44 -17.71 13.05
CA ASP A 57 -5.46 -17.01 12.26
C ASP A 57 -4.81 -16.09 11.21
N THR A 58 -3.76 -15.35 11.59
CA THR A 58 -3.00 -14.50 10.67
C THR A 58 -2.29 -15.32 9.59
N ARG A 59 -1.68 -16.46 9.95
CA ARG A 59 -1.07 -17.38 8.98
C ARG A 59 -2.13 -17.99 8.04
N ALA A 60 -3.31 -18.35 8.55
CA ALA A 60 -4.40 -18.86 7.73
C ALA A 60 -4.89 -17.81 6.71
N LEU A 61 -5.07 -16.56 7.16
CA LEU A 61 -5.42 -15.44 6.29
C LEU A 61 -4.33 -15.18 5.23
N ARG A 62 -3.06 -15.20 5.64
CA ARG A 62 -1.91 -15.06 4.72
C ARG A 62 -1.99 -16.07 3.58
N GLU A 63 -2.23 -17.34 3.91
CA GLU A 63 -2.27 -18.39 2.90
C GLU A 63 -3.50 -18.29 2.00
N ALA A 64 -4.66 -17.86 2.52
CA ALA A 64 -5.84 -17.59 1.71
C ALA A 64 -5.58 -16.45 0.71
N ILE A 65 -4.97 -15.34 1.15
CA ILE A 65 -4.59 -14.21 0.29
C ILE A 65 -3.58 -14.67 -0.78
N HIS A 66 -2.57 -15.45 -0.39
CA HIS A 66 -1.57 -15.96 -1.33
C HIS A 66 -2.21 -16.84 -2.42
N ARG A 67 -3.07 -17.80 -2.04
CA ARG A 67 -3.77 -18.66 -3.01
C ARG A 67 -4.70 -17.86 -3.92
N ALA A 68 -5.43 -16.89 -3.38
CA ALA A 68 -6.30 -16.01 -4.16
C ALA A 68 -5.49 -15.16 -5.16
N ALA A 69 -4.39 -14.56 -4.73
CA ALA A 69 -3.51 -13.77 -5.59
C ALA A 69 -2.90 -14.63 -6.71
N SER A 70 -2.40 -15.82 -6.36
CA SER A 70 -1.87 -16.77 -7.35
C SER A 70 -2.93 -17.23 -8.35
N ALA A 71 -4.17 -17.49 -7.91
CA ALA A 71 -5.27 -17.81 -8.82
C ALA A 71 -5.55 -16.66 -9.80
N VAL A 72 -5.55 -15.41 -9.34
CA VAL A 72 -5.74 -14.24 -10.20
C VAL A 72 -4.60 -14.11 -11.22
N ILE A 73 -3.35 -14.28 -10.79
CA ILE A 73 -2.16 -14.26 -11.67
C ILE A 73 -2.27 -15.34 -12.76
N ASP A 74 -2.69 -16.54 -12.38
CA ASP A 74 -2.87 -17.67 -13.28
C ASP A 74 -4.18 -17.61 -14.10
N LYS A 75 -4.97 -16.54 -13.97
CA LYS A 75 -6.29 -16.38 -14.60
C LYS A 75 -7.29 -17.50 -14.27
N ARG A 76 -7.18 -18.06 -13.06
CA ARG A 76 -8.08 -19.06 -12.49
C ARG A 76 -9.09 -18.41 -11.56
N VAL A 77 -10.19 -19.10 -11.30
CA VAL A 77 -11.21 -18.68 -10.33
C VAL A 77 -10.65 -18.86 -8.91
N ILE A 78 -10.87 -17.87 -8.04
CA ILE A 78 -10.52 -17.95 -6.61
C ILE A 78 -11.42 -19.00 -5.96
N ALA A 79 -10.83 -19.92 -5.19
CA ALA A 79 -11.60 -20.93 -4.47
C ALA A 79 -12.59 -20.27 -3.51
N PRO A 80 -13.85 -20.74 -3.42
CA PRO A 80 -14.86 -20.17 -2.53
C PRO A 80 -14.39 -20.09 -1.07
N ALA A 81 -13.72 -21.12 -0.57
CA ALA A 81 -13.18 -21.14 0.79
C ALA A 81 -12.15 -20.02 1.07
N ASP A 82 -11.26 -19.74 0.11
CA ASP A 82 -10.28 -18.65 0.26
C ASP A 82 -10.95 -17.28 0.21
N ARG A 83 -11.94 -17.12 -0.70
CA ARG A 83 -12.76 -15.91 -0.77
C ARG A 83 -13.54 -15.67 0.53
N ASP A 84 -14.15 -16.71 1.08
CA ASP A 84 -14.96 -16.62 2.28
C ASP A 84 -14.08 -16.33 3.51
N ALA A 85 -12.90 -16.93 3.60
CA ALA A 85 -11.92 -16.60 4.64
C ALA A 85 -11.48 -15.13 4.55
N ILE A 86 -11.15 -14.62 3.36
CA ILE A 86 -10.77 -13.22 3.18
C ILE A 86 -11.93 -12.29 3.56
N ASN A 87 -13.15 -12.61 3.11
CA ASN A 87 -14.33 -11.80 3.40
C ASN A 87 -14.70 -11.82 4.89
N HIS A 88 -14.50 -12.94 5.58
CA HIS A 88 -14.71 -13.05 7.02
C HIS A 88 -13.91 -12.00 7.79
N TRP A 89 -12.61 -11.89 7.49
CA TRP A 89 -11.73 -10.88 8.10
C TRP A 89 -12.03 -9.47 7.61
N ALA A 90 -12.35 -9.30 6.32
CA ALA A 90 -12.69 -8.00 5.75
C ALA A 90 -14.03 -7.43 6.24
N ALA A 91 -14.92 -8.28 6.77
CA ALA A 91 -16.19 -7.85 7.34
C ALA A 91 -16.02 -7.15 8.69
N HIS A 92 -14.86 -7.25 9.33
CA HIS A 92 -14.58 -6.51 10.56
C HIS A 92 -14.40 -5.02 10.27
N THR A 93 -15.10 -4.18 11.02
CA THR A 93 -15.00 -2.72 10.91
C THR A 93 -13.55 -2.29 11.13
N PRO A 94 -12.87 -1.71 10.12
CA PRO A 94 -11.52 -1.23 10.31
C PRO A 94 -11.54 -0.09 11.35
N PRO A 95 -10.52 0.01 12.21
CA PRO A 95 -10.39 1.15 13.11
C PRO A 95 -10.35 2.43 12.28
N SER A 96 -11.31 3.33 12.52
CA SER A 96 -11.39 4.59 11.79
C SER A 96 -10.29 5.54 12.30
N PRO A 97 -9.45 6.10 11.41
CA PRO A 97 -8.45 7.06 11.83
C PRO A 97 -9.14 8.29 12.43
N ARG A 98 -8.90 8.57 13.71
CA ARG A 98 -9.33 9.82 14.35
C ARG A 98 -8.15 10.78 14.39
N SER A 99 -8.30 11.94 13.76
CA SER A 99 -7.38 13.05 13.95
C SER A 99 -7.55 13.59 15.38
N GLN A 100 -6.63 13.21 16.25
CA GLN A 100 -6.51 13.87 17.55
C GLN A 100 -5.68 15.13 17.35
N ARG A 101 -6.25 16.29 17.70
CA ARG A 101 -5.47 17.52 17.76
C ARG A 101 -4.46 17.34 18.88
N ARG A 102 -3.19 17.13 18.55
CA ARG A 102 -2.11 17.13 19.54
C ARG A 102 -2.16 18.49 20.22
N ARG A 103 -2.52 18.52 21.51
CA ARG A 103 -2.38 19.74 22.32
C ARG A 103 -0.93 19.85 22.71
N ASP A 104 -0.13 20.28 21.75
CA ASP A 104 1.18 20.80 22.05
C ASP A 104 0.91 22.18 22.63
N ALA A 105 1.18 22.36 23.92
CA ALA A 105 1.24 23.66 24.56
C ALA A 105 2.45 24.42 23.99
N ALA A 106 2.39 24.77 22.71
CA ALA A 106 3.29 25.70 22.07
C ALA A 106 2.44 26.89 21.64
N SER A 107 2.19 27.77 22.59
CA SER A 107 1.85 29.15 22.31
C SER A 107 3.01 29.71 21.48
N ILE A 108 2.90 29.70 20.15
CA ILE A 108 3.63 30.69 19.35
C ILE A 108 2.92 32.00 19.68
N ALA A 109 3.37 32.65 20.75
CA ALA A 109 3.07 34.05 20.99
C ALA A 109 3.72 34.80 19.82
N CYS A 110 2.92 35.09 18.81
CA CYS A 110 3.23 36.15 17.87
C CYS A 110 3.21 37.42 18.70
N SER A 111 4.38 37.89 19.14
CA SER A 111 4.45 39.21 19.75
C SER A 111 4.08 40.23 18.67
N GLU A 112 3.00 40.98 18.92
CA GLU A 112 2.64 42.16 18.15
C GLU A 112 3.72 43.22 18.37
N SER A 113 4.83 43.08 17.67
CA SER A 113 5.83 44.13 17.57
C SER A 113 6.49 43.99 16.22
N SER A 114 6.05 44.87 15.31
CA SER A 114 6.57 45.03 13.96
C SER A 114 6.03 44.06 12.89
N CYS A 115 4.77 44.26 12.51
CA CYS A 115 4.42 44.14 11.09
C CYS A 115 3.40 45.21 10.71
N GLY A 116 3.87 46.45 10.63
CA GLY A 116 3.16 47.51 9.95
C GLY A 116 3.24 47.27 8.45
N LEU A 117 2.25 46.59 7.89
CA LEU A 117 2.07 46.48 6.44
C LEU A 117 0.61 46.76 6.08
N ALA A 118 0.43 47.99 5.59
CA ALA A 118 -0.48 48.45 4.56
C ALA A 118 -1.77 47.63 4.33
N THR A 119 -2.90 48.29 4.58
CA THR A 119 -4.25 47.89 4.17
C THR A 119 -4.39 47.87 2.64
N ALA A 120 -3.97 46.79 2.00
CA ALA A 120 -4.39 46.46 0.64
C ALA A 120 -5.67 45.60 0.69
N ARG A 121 -6.81 46.22 0.37
CA ARG A 121 -8.12 45.60 0.22
C ARG A 121 -8.07 44.51 -0.87
N PRO A 122 -8.41 43.24 -0.58
CA PRO A 122 -8.47 42.22 -1.63
C PRO A 122 -9.64 42.51 -2.59
N PRO A 123 -9.47 42.32 -3.92
CA PRO A 123 -10.58 42.43 -4.85
C PRO A 123 -11.59 41.30 -4.62
N SER A 124 -12.87 41.63 -4.79
CA SER A 124 -14.00 40.73 -4.61
C SER A 124 -13.87 39.47 -5.46
N ARG A 125 -13.92 38.30 -4.80
CA ARG A 125 -14.06 37.00 -5.48
C ARG A 125 -15.41 36.97 -6.18
N LYS A 126 -15.41 36.88 -7.51
CA LYS A 126 -16.63 36.56 -8.28
C LYS A 126 -16.99 35.10 -8.03
N PRO A 127 -18.28 34.74 -7.87
CA PRO A 127 -18.70 33.35 -7.71
C PRO A 127 -18.39 32.55 -8.99
N TRP A 128 -17.96 31.30 -8.81
CA TRP A 128 -17.68 30.36 -9.88
C TRP A 128 -18.99 30.00 -10.60
N THR A 129 -19.25 30.61 -11.76
CA THR A 129 -20.31 30.15 -12.67
C THR A 129 -19.76 29.11 -13.63
N ARG A 130 -20.39 27.93 -13.66
CA ARG A 130 -20.17 26.85 -14.63
C ARG A 130 -20.37 27.39 -16.06
N ARG A 131 -19.28 27.64 -16.79
CA ARG A 131 -19.30 27.80 -18.25
C ARG A 131 -18.31 26.80 -18.86
N GLU A 132 -18.92 25.82 -19.53
CA GLU A 132 -18.50 25.18 -20.78
C GLU A 132 -17.01 24.84 -20.93
N LEU A 133 -16.72 23.53 -20.74
CA LEU A 133 -15.51 22.90 -21.24
C LEU A 133 -15.56 22.90 -22.79
N PRO A 134 -14.56 23.44 -23.50
CA PRO A 134 -14.43 23.17 -24.92
C PRO A 134 -14.09 21.70 -25.13
N SER A 135 -14.87 21.05 -25.99
CA SER A 135 -14.57 19.76 -26.60
C SER A 135 -13.25 19.87 -27.37
N SER A 136 -12.22 19.17 -26.91
CA SER A 136 -10.98 18.99 -27.69
C SER A 136 -10.72 17.51 -27.88
N ALA A 137 -10.98 17.06 -29.09
CA ALA A 137 -10.54 15.79 -29.65
C ALA A 137 -9.02 15.60 -29.44
N GLY A 138 -8.64 14.48 -28.83
CA GLY A 138 -7.25 14.00 -28.86
C GLY A 138 -6.96 13.25 -30.16
N PRO A 139 -5.73 13.34 -30.70
CA PRO A 139 -5.38 12.67 -31.96
C PRO A 139 -5.25 11.14 -31.79
N PRO A 140 -5.40 10.36 -32.88
CA PRO A 140 -5.33 8.91 -32.82
C PRO A 140 -3.89 8.41 -32.61
N TYR A 141 -3.76 7.45 -31.70
CA TYR A 141 -2.53 6.72 -31.41
C TYR A 141 -2.16 5.81 -32.60
N THR A 142 -1.20 6.24 -33.42
CA THR A 142 -0.60 5.41 -34.48
C THR A 142 0.42 4.45 -33.88
N GLY A 143 0.23 3.15 -34.08
CA GLY A 143 1.17 2.11 -33.67
C GLY A 143 2.42 2.03 -34.56
N GLY A 144 3.42 1.28 -34.08
CA GLY A 144 4.46 0.69 -34.92
C GLY A 144 5.83 0.48 -34.28
N ALA A 145 6.33 -0.75 -34.48
CA ALA A 145 7.72 -1.24 -34.43
C ALA A 145 8.35 -1.50 -33.03
N SER A 146 8.53 -2.75 -32.58
CA SER A 146 9.42 -3.83 -33.08
C SER A 146 10.92 -3.53 -32.88
N CYS A 147 11.51 -4.03 -31.79
CA CYS A 147 12.95 -4.22 -31.69
C CYS A 147 13.31 -5.64 -32.16
N GLY A 148 13.89 -5.69 -33.35
CA GLY A 148 14.42 -6.90 -33.98
C GLY A 148 15.80 -7.29 -33.44
N ALA A 149 16.11 -8.55 -33.70
CA ALA A 149 17.36 -9.24 -33.45
C ALA A 149 18.59 -8.56 -34.08
N ALA A 150 19.73 -8.64 -33.39
CA ALA A 150 21.05 -8.51 -33.99
C ALA A 150 21.85 -9.81 -33.78
N ARG A 151 22.14 -10.49 -34.89
CA ARG A 151 23.09 -11.61 -34.98
C ARG A 151 24.50 -11.07 -35.17
N GLY A 152 25.46 -11.61 -34.41
CA GLY A 152 26.86 -11.89 -34.81
C GLY A 152 27.81 -10.72 -35.02
N PRO A 153 29.10 -10.93 -34.69
CA PRO A 153 30.03 -11.30 -35.76
C PRO A 153 30.89 -12.54 -35.46
N ARG A 154 31.28 -13.22 -36.53
CA ARG A 154 32.20 -14.37 -36.57
C ARG A 154 33.67 -13.94 -36.40
N ALA A 155 34.39 -14.74 -35.60
CA ALA A 155 35.75 -15.30 -35.77
C ALA A 155 36.99 -14.41 -36.02
N ARG A 156 38.04 -14.61 -35.18
CA ARG A 156 39.45 -14.97 -35.52
C ARG A 156 40.05 -15.77 -34.32
N ARG A 157 40.53 -17.02 -34.50
CA ARG A 157 41.96 -17.49 -34.43
C ARG A 157 42.76 -16.81 -33.29
N CYS A 158 43.46 -17.49 -32.38
CA CYS A 158 44.26 -18.72 -32.47
C CYS A 158 43.98 -19.69 -31.32
#